data_AF-A0A2S7XTS4-F1
#
_entry.id   AF-A0A2S7XTS4-F1
#
_cell.length_a   1.000
_cell.length_b   1.000
_cell.length_c   1.000
_cell.angle_alpha   90.00
_cell.angle_beta   90.00
_cell.angle_gamma   90.00
#
_symmetry.space_group_name_H-M   'P 1'
#
loop_
_entity.id
_entity.type
_entity.pdbx_description
1 polymer ?
#
loop_
_entity_poly.entity_id
_entity_poly.type
_entity_poly.pdbx_seq_one_letter_code
_entity_poly.pdbx_strand_id
1 'polypeptide(L)'
;MNQRSCALDYTVWHDDFFPPSTFKRSVVRAAGMLALFLIWVALSVLIAVGLMHLNFSLETAGFLAVMIPPGIVVMLNIVGAFNRPRGQTNNLKKFRKWILSAAGQRHGLQLIHLAEMQVPDNCHLRIIVSSEWLRQSPEKQLADINYWYVLWNWCRDEGGIHSELELTVIDAVEQCVGAAHSRDGGMRWIAIQP
;
A
#
# COMPACT_ATOMS: atom_id res chain seq x y z
N MET A 1 21.90 -6.88 25.99
CA MET A 1 20.50 -6.62 25.62
C MET A 1 19.81 -7.97 25.49
N ASN A 2 18.83 -8.26 26.36
CA ASN A 2 18.04 -9.49 26.26
C ASN A 2 16.88 -9.23 25.28
N GLN A 3 16.79 -10.01 24.21
CA GLN A 3 15.73 -9.90 23.19
C GLN A 3 14.80 -11.11 23.31
N ARG A 4 13.48 -10.90 23.14
CA ARG A 4 12.46 -11.98 23.08
C ARG A 4 11.92 -12.06 21.65
N SER A 5 11.81 -13.27 21.11
CA SER A 5 11.30 -13.55 19.76
C SER A 5 10.10 -14.50 19.78
N CYS A 6 9.12 -14.30 18.90
CA CYS A 6 7.92 -15.13 18.76
C CYS A 6 7.67 -15.44 17.27
N ALA A 7 7.43 -16.73 16.96
CA ALA A 7 7.05 -17.19 15.63
C ALA A 7 5.52 -17.31 15.57
N LEU A 8 4.88 -16.70 14.57
CA LEU A 8 3.43 -16.74 14.37
C LEU A 8 3.06 -17.76 13.29
N ASP A 9 1.90 -18.39 13.44
CA ASP A 9 1.29 -19.24 12.41
C ASP A 9 0.63 -18.36 11.34
N TYR A 10 1.20 -18.34 10.14
CA TYR A 10 0.83 -17.43 9.05
C TYR A 10 -0.49 -17.81 8.35
N THR A 11 -0.96 -19.05 8.50
CA THR A 11 -2.06 -19.60 7.68
C THR A 11 -3.45 -19.11 8.11
N VAL A 12 -3.75 -19.12 9.41
CA VAL A 12 -5.02 -18.63 9.96
C VAL A 12 -5.21 -17.12 9.75
N TRP A 13 -4.10 -16.38 9.67
CA TRP A 13 -4.10 -14.93 9.56
C TRP A 13 -4.49 -14.42 8.17
N HIS A 14 -4.19 -15.21 7.12
CA HIS A 14 -4.48 -14.83 5.75
C HIS A 14 -6.00 -14.74 5.51
N ASP A 15 -6.78 -15.67 6.05
CA ASP A 15 -8.22 -15.74 5.74
C ASP A 15 -9.06 -14.67 6.49
N ASP A 16 -8.63 -14.26 7.70
CA ASP A 16 -9.32 -13.24 8.49
C ASP A 16 -9.07 -11.80 7.99
N PHE A 17 -7.86 -11.52 7.49
CA PHE A 17 -7.52 -10.23 6.91
C PHE A 17 -7.75 -10.18 5.39
N PHE A 18 -7.80 -11.31 4.70
CA PHE A 18 -7.90 -11.35 3.24
C PHE A 18 -9.04 -12.27 2.82
N PRO A 19 -10.31 -11.82 2.95
CA PRO A 19 -11.43 -12.57 2.39
C PRO A 19 -11.18 -12.77 0.89
N PRO A 20 -11.42 -13.98 0.36
CA PRO A 20 -11.12 -14.30 -1.04
C PRO A 20 -11.76 -13.29 -1.97
N SER A 21 -11.12 -13.03 -3.11
CA SER A 21 -11.61 -12.08 -4.11
C SER A 21 -13.07 -12.38 -4.45
N THR A 22 -13.99 -11.59 -3.91
CA THR A 22 -15.40 -11.80 -4.14
C THR A 22 -15.71 -11.47 -5.60
N PHE A 23 -16.52 -12.31 -6.26
CA PHE A 23 -16.96 -12.14 -7.65
C PHE A 23 -17.35 -10.68 -7.98
N LYS A 24 -18.02 -10.00 -7.04
CA LYS A 24 -18.39 -8.58 -7.14
C LYS A 24 -17.19 -7.65 -7.40
N ARG A 25 -16.04 -7.90 -6.77
CA ARG A 25 -14.82 -7.07 -6.91
C ARG A 25 -14.17 -7.23 -8.28
N SER A 26 -14.20 -8.45 -8.83
CA SER A 26 -13.71 -8.74 -10.18
C SER A 26 -14.61 -8.11 -11.25
N VAL A 27 -15.94 -8.18 -11.08
CA VAL A 27 -16.90 -7.54 -11.99
C VAL A 27 -16.74 -6.03 -12.00
N VAL A 28 -16.59 -5.39 -10.83
CA VAL A 28 -16.38 -3.93 -10.75
C VAL A 28 -15.09 -3.49 -11.44
N ARG A 29 -14.00 -4.28 -11.31
CA ARG A 29 -12.74 -4.00 -12.02
C ARG A 29 -12.90 -4.15 -13.54
N ALA A 30 -13.55 -5.23 -13.99
CA ALA A 30 -13.81 -5.46 -15.41
C ALA A 30 -14.69 -4.35 -16.02
N ALA A 31 -15.76 -3.95 -15.32
CA ALA A 31 -16.61 -2.84 -15.73
C ALA A 31 -15.85 -1.50 -15.80
N GLY A 32 -14.95 -1.25 -14.84
CA GLY A 32 -14.08 -0.07 -14.84
C GLY A 32 -13.11 -0.06 -16.04
N MET A 33 -12.51 -1.21 -16.36
CA MET A 33 -11.64 -1.34 -17.55
C MET A 33 -12.42 -1.11 -18.84
N LEU A 34 -13.63 -1.65 -18.95
CA LEU A 34 -14.49 -1.47 -20.11
C LEU A 34 -14.92 -0.01 -20.29
N ALA A 35 -15.24 0.69 -19.20
CA ALA A 35 -15.58 2.11 -19.24
C ALA A 35 -14.39 2.96 -19.73
N LEU A 36 -13.19 2.70 -19.24
CA LEU A 36 -11.97 3.37 -19.71
C LEU A 36 -11.72 3.12 -21.19
N PHE A 37 -11.91 1.88 -21.65
CA PHE A 37 -11.80 1.53 -23.06
C PHE A 37 -12.81 2.29 -23.93
N LEU A 38 -14.06 2.40 -23.51
CA LEU A 38 -15.08 3.16 -24.26
C LEU A 38 -14.78 4.66 -24.31
N ILE A 39 -14.30 5.25 -23.21
CA ILE A 39 -13.82 6.64 -23.20
C ILE A 39 -12.68 6.82 -24.21
N TRP A 40 -11.77 5.85 -24.28
CA TRP A 40 -10.65 5.86 -25.22
C TRP A 40 -11.11 5.85 -26.68
N VAL A 41 -12.07 4.99 -27.00
CA VAL A 41 -12.66 4.91 -28.34
C VAL A 41 -13.36 6.22 -28.69
N ALA A 42 -14.16 6.77 -27.79
CA ALA A 42 -14.87 8.03 -28.00
C ALA A 42 -13.90 9.21 -28.26
N LEU A 43 -12.82 9.30 -27.47
CA LEU A 43 -11.80 10.32 -27.65
C LEU A 43 -11.06 10.18 -28.99
N SER A 44 -10.74 8.94 -29.38
CA SER A 44 -10.10 8.65 -30.67
C SER A 44 -11.01 9.08 -31.83
N VAL A 45 -12.30 8.74 -31.78
CA VAL A 45 -13.28 9.17 -32.79
C VAL A 45 -13.37 10.70 -32.86
N LEU A 46 -13.40 11.38 -31.72
CA LEU A 46 -13.46 12.85 -31.67
C LEU A 46 -12.21 13.51 -32.28
N ILE A 47 -11.03 12.96 -32.02
CA ILE A 47 -9.78 13.41 -32.65
C ILE A 47 -9.82 13.15 -34.16
N ALA A 48 -10.27 11.98 -34.60
CA ALA A 48 -10.37 11.65 -36.02
C ALA A 48 -11.29 12.61 -36.77
N VAL A 49 -12.47 12.90 -36.21
CA VAL A 49 -13.43 13.87 -36.76
C VAL A 49 -12.81 15.27 -36.82
N GLY A 50 -12.14 15.71 -35.75
CA GLY A 50 -11.44 17.00 -35.73
C GLY A 50 -10.34 17.10 -36.79
N LEU A 51 -9.55 16.05 -36.98
CA LEU A 51 -8.50 15.99 -38.01
C LEU A 51 -9.08 15.97 -39.43
N MET A 52 -10.18 15.25 -39.66
CA MET A 52 -10.86 15.27 -40.95
C MET A 52 -11.43 16.64 -41.29
N HIS A 53 -11.95 17.39 -40.30
CA HIS A 53 -12.35 18.79 -40.49
C HIS A 53 -11.18 19.71 -40.85
N LEU A 54 -9.95 19.32 -40.55
CA LEU A 54 -8.72 20.01 -40.93
C LEU A 54 -8.14 19.49 -42.27
N ASN A 55 -8.94 18.76 -43.07
CA ASN A 55 -8.58 18.19 -44.37
C ASN A 55 -7.49 17.10 -44.34
N PHE A 56 -7.30 16.42 -43.21
CA PHE A 56 -6.50 15.19 -43.20
C PHE A 56 -7.26 14.03 -43.88
N SER A 57 -6.54 13.14 -44.56
CA SER A 57 -7.13 11.93 -45.14
C SER A 57 -7.64 10.99 -44.04
N LEU A 58 -8.63 10.15 -44.37
CA LEU A 58 -9.20 9.17 -43.43
C LEU A 58 -8.12 8.28 -42.80
N GLU A 59 -7.15 7.84 -43.59
CA GLU A 59 -6.04 6.99 -43.13
C GLU A 59 -5.14 7.72 -42.12
N THR A 60 -4.76 8.97 -42.42
CA THR A 60 -3.89 9.75 -41.53
C THR A 60 -4.63 10.19 -40.27
N ALA A 61 -5.90 10.60 -40.39
CA ALA A 61 -6.74 10.97 -39.25
C ALA A 61 -7.00 9.77 -38.33
N GLY A 62 -7.28 8.59 -38.88
CA GLY A 62 -7.48 7.35 -38.12
C GLY A 62 -6.21 6.91 -37.38
N PHE A 63 -5.06 6.94 -38.04
CA PHE A 63 -3.78 6.61 -37.42
C PHE A 63 -3.45 7.55 -36.26
N LEU A 64 -3.54 8.87 -36.48
CA LEU A 64 -3.24 9.87 -35.44
C LEU A 64 -4.23 9.81 -34.28
N ALA A 65 -5.51 9.59 -34.55
CA ALA A 65 -6.54 9.44 -33.53
C ALA A 65 -6.27 8.28 -32.56
N VAL A 66 -5.72 7.18 -33.05
CA VAL A 66 -5.36 6.02 -32.22
C VAL A 66 -4.04 6.25 -31.47
N MET A 67 -3.08 6.96 -32.08
CA MET A 67 -1.72 7.11 -31.55
C MET A 67 -1.53 8.30 -30.60
N ILE A 68 -2.31 9.37 -30.76
CA ILE A 68 -2.22 10.57 -29.91
C ILE A 68 -2.54 10.25 -28.44
N PRO A 69 -3.63 9.53 -28.09
CA PRO A 69 -3.94 9.24 -26.70
C PRO A 69 -2.86 8.41 -25.96
N PRO A 70 -2.32 7.30 -26.53
CA PRO A 70 -1.17 6.60 -25.94
C PRO A 70 0.06 7.51 -25.81
N GLY A 71 0.35 8.31 -26.84
CA GLY A 71 1.48 9.24 -26.83
C GLY A 71 1.40 10.27 -25.70
N ILE A 72 0.21 10.84 -25.47
CA ILE A 72 -0.06 11.75 -24.36
C ILE A 72 0.14 11.05 -23.01
N VAL A 73 -0.36 9.82 -22.85
CA VAL A 73 -0.19 9.05 -21.60
C VAL A 73 1.29 8.78 -21.32
N VAL A 74 2.05 8.34 -22.32
CA VAL A 74 3.50 8.13 -22.19
C VAL A 74 4.21 9.43 -21.84
N MET A 75 3.90 10.53 -22.52
CA MET A 75 4.51 11.82 -22.25
C MET A 75 4.22 12.28 -20.81
N LEU A 76 2.96 12.20 -20.37
CA LEU A 76 2.54 12.53 -19.00
C LEU A 76 3.23 11.64 -17.96
N ASN A 77 3.52 10.37 -18.30
CA ASN A 77 4.29 9.49 -17.43
C ASN A 77 5.76 9.92 -17.34
N ILE A 78 6.39 10.29 -18.47
CA ILE A 78 7.77 10.77 -18.55
C ILE A 78 7.96 12.07 -17.76
N VAL A 79 7.04 13.04 -17.88
CA VAL A 79 7.09 14.28 -17.06
C VAL A 79 6.65 14.07 -15.60
N GLY A 80 6.44 12.81 -15.18
CA GLY A 80 6.17 12.47 -13.80
C GLY A 80 4.79 12.89 -13.29
N ALA A 81 3.85 13.23 -14.18
CA ALA A 81 2.47 13.54 -13.79
C ALA A 81 1.79 12.33 -13.12
N PHE A 82 2.19 11.11 -13.50
CA PHE A 82 1.78 9.86 -12.87
C PHE A 82 2.77 9.34 -11.80
N ASN A 83 4.01 9.84 -11.76
CA ASN A 83 5.04 9.46 -10.77
C ASN A 83 4.91 10.17 -9.41
N ARG A 84 3.75 10.79 -9.11
CA ARG A 84 3.50 11.30 -7.75
C ARG A 84 3.64 10.13 -6.75
N PRO A 85 4.14 10.36 -5.52
CA PRO A 85 4.28 9.35 -4.46
C PRO A 85 2.92 8.84 -3.90
N ARG A 86 1.90 8.72 -4.76
CA ARG A 86 0.58 8.18 -4.47
C ARG A 86 0.65 6.77 -3.87
N GLY A 87 1.66 5.97 -4.23
CA GLY A 87 1.90 4.64 -3.65
C GLY A 87 2.04 4.70 -2.13
N GLN A 88 2.96 5.53 -1.61
CA GLN A 88 3.23 5.66 -0.17
C GLN A 88 1.98 6.10 0.61
N THR A 89 1.30 7.16 0.13
CA THR A 89 0.10 7.68 0.79
C THR A 89 -1.07 6.68 0.72
N ASN A 90 -1.18 5.92 -0.36
CA ASN A 90 -2.20 4.87 -0.49
C ASN A 90 -1.91 3.68 0.43
N ASN A 91 -0.65 3.27 0.56
CA ASN A 91 -0.24 2.16 1.41
C ASN A 91 -0.50 2.50 2.88
N LEU A 92 -0.16 3.70 3.33
CA LEU A 92 -0.47 4.17 4.68
C LEU A 92 -1.98 4.24 4.93
N LYS A 93 -2.77 4.69 3.95
CA LYS A 93 -4.24 4.71 4.04
C LYS A 93 -4.82 3.29 4.15
N LYS A 94 -4.33 2.34 3.36
CA LYS A 94 -4.72 0.92 3.45
C LYS A 94 -4.36 0.36 4.83
N PHE A 95 -3.15 0.64 5.32
CA PHE A 95 -2.66 0.18 6.62
C PHE A 95 -3.54 0.68 7.77
N ARG A 96 -3.81 2.00 7.81
CA ARG A 96 -4.73 2.60 8.78
C ARG A 96 -6.13 2.00 8.73
N LYS A 97 -6.65 1.77 7.52
CA LYS A 97 -7.97 1.15 7.33
C LYS A 97 -8.03 -0.27 7.91
N TRP A 98 -6.95 -1.05 7.77
CA TRP A 98 -6.90 -2.41 8.29
C TRP A 98 -6.79 -2.47 9.80
N ILE A 99 -6.00 -1.59 10.43
CA ILE A 99 -5.95 -1.47 11.89
C ILE A 99 -7.34 -1.14 12.45
N LEU A 100 -8.07 -0.24 11.78
CA LEU A 100 -9.43 0.17 12.15
C LEU A 100 -10.52 -0.84 11.82
N SER A 101 -10.20 -1.88 11.05
CA SER A 101 -11.19 -2.89 10.65
C SER A 101 -11.59 -3.79 11.82
N ALA A 102 -12.73 -4.48 11.70
CA ALA A 102 -13.17 -5.47 12.67
C ALA A 102 -12.11 -6.57 12.91
N ALA A 103 -11.37 -6.97 11.86
CA ALA A 103 -10.26 -7.91 11.99
C ALA A 103 -9.13 -7.32 12.86
N GLY A 104 -8.71 -6.08 12.58
CA GLY A 104 -7.71 -5.38 13.40
C GLY A 104 -8.12 -5.28 14.87
N GLN A 105 -9.37 -4.93 15.15
CA GLN A 105 -9.89 -4.85 16.52
C GLN A 105 -9.96 -6.22 17.21
N ARG A 106 -10.30 -7.31 16.51
CA ARG A 106 -10.31 -8.69 17.07
C ARG A 106 -8.93 -9.15 17.54
N HIS A 107 -7.87 -8.74 16.84
CA HIS A 107 -6.48 -9.01 17.26
C HIS A 107 -5.96 -8.02 18.32
N GLY A 108 -6.84 -7.15 18.83
CA GLY A 108 -6.52 -6.17 19.86
C GLY A 108 -5.60 -5.06 19.36
N LEU A 109 -5.62 -4.73 18.06
CA LEU A 109 -4.93 -3.55 17.53
C LEU A 109 -5.75 -2.32 17.84
N GLN A 110 -5.31 -1.53 18.81
CA GLN A 110 -6.02 -0.33 19.21
C GLN A 110 -5.32 0.90 18.64
N LEU A 111 -6.10 1.85 18.11
CA LEU A 111 -5.55 3.08 17.58
C LEU A 111 -4.92 3.94 18.69
N ILE A 112 -5.36 3.74 19.94
CA ILE A 112 -4.76 4.40 21.11
C ILE A 112 -3.28 4.05 21.26
N HIS A 113 -2.84 2.89 20.75
CA HIS A 113 -1.45 2.45 20.81
C HIS A 113 -0.53 3.18 19.80
N LEU A 114 -1.13 3.86 18.82
CA LEU A 114 -0.45 4.50 17.70
C LEU A 114 -0.61 6.01 17.82
N ALA A 115 0.45 6.72 18.20
CA ALA A 115 0.45 8.18 18.24
C ALA A 115 0.59 8.75 16.82
N GLU A 116 1.53 8.23 16.03
CA GLU A 116 1.77 8.66 14.66
C GLU A 116 2.36 7.52 13.81
N MET A 117 2.19 7.61 12.49
CA MET A 117 2.77 6.68 11.53
C MET A 117 3.37 7.47 10.36
N GLN A 118 4.63 7.20 10.06
CA GLN A 118 5.40 7.81 8.99
C GLN A 118 5.89 6.72 8.03
N VAL A 119 5.95 7.06 6.74
CA VAL A 119 6.40 6.16 5.67
C VAL A 119 7.54 6.86 4.94
N PRO A 120 8.79 6.73 5.42
CA PRO A 120 9.95 7.37 4.79
C PRO A 120 10.12 6.94 3.34
N ASP A 121 9.81 5.68 3.05
CA ASP A 121 9.76 5.12 1.70
C ASP A 121 8.77 3.93 1.63
N ASN A 122 8.63 3.32 0.46
CA ASN A 122 7.66 2.24 0.23
C ASN A 122 7.91 0.96 1.06
N CYS A 123 9.06 0.82 1.69
CA CYS A 123 9.50 -0.39 2.37
C CYS A 123 9.64 -0.18 3.89
N HIS A 124 9.81 1.06 4.32
CA HIS A 124 9.99 1.42 5.71
C HIS A 124 8.71 2.02 6.30
N LEU A 125 8.23 1.42 7.40
CA LEU A 125 7.16 1.96 8.22
C LEU A 125 7.72 2.35 9.59
N ARG A 126 7.67 3.64 9.91
CA ARG A 126 8.02 4.16 11.23
C ARG A 126 6.73 4.40 12.01
N ILE A 127 6.59 3.72 13.15
CA ILE A 127 5.45 3.84 14.05
C ILE A 127 5.91 4.55 15.31
N ILE A 128 5.25 5.67 15.63
CA ILE A 128 5.38 6.34 16.91
C ILE A 128 4.27 5.80 17.81
N VAL A 129 4.64 5.11 18.88
CA VAL A 129 3.70 4.49 19.83
C VAL A 129 3.33 5.45 20.96
N SER A 130 2.16 5.24 21.53
CA SER A 130 1.72 5.99 22.71
C SER A 130 2.25 5.39 24.01
N SER A 131 2.15 6.16 25.10
CA SER A 131 2.43 5.67 26.45
C SER A 131 1.56 4.48 26.87
N GLU A 132 0.34 4.35 26.32
CA GLU A 132 -0.55 3.23 26.63
C GLU A 132 -0.06 1.90 26.04
N TRP A 133 0.60 1.96 24.88
CA TRP A 133 1.23 0.78 24.29
C TRP A 133 2.46 0.33 25.09
N LEU A 134 3.27 1.30 25.57
CA LEU A 134 4.45 1.02 26.40
C LEU A 134 4.10 0.34 27.74
N ARG A 135 2.87 0.54 28.25
CA ARG A 135 2.37 -0.12 29.47
C ARG A 135 1.87 -1.55 29.24
N GLN A 136 1.71 -1.99 28.00
CA GLN A 136 1.27 -3.35 27.68
C GLN A 136 2.33 -4.39 28.08
N SER A 137 1.93 -5.65 28.21
CA SER A 137 2.90 -6.71 28.48
C SER A 137 3.87 -6.87 27.29
N PRO A 138 5.12 -7.30 27.54
CA PRO A 138 6.10 -7.56 26.49
C PRO A 138 5.58 -8.51 25.40
N GLU A 139 4.76 -9.50 25.77
CA GLU A 139 4.16 -10.45 24.83
C GLU A 139 3.16 -9.75 23.90
N LYS A 140 2.33 -8.83 24.44
CA LYS A 140 1.37 -8.06 23.66
C LYS A 140 2.05 -7.05 22.75
N GLN A 141 3.09 -6.37 23.23
CA GLN A 141 3.89 -5.46 22.42
C GLN A 141 4.51 -6.20 21.23
N LEU A 142 5.13 -7.35 21.47
CA LEU A 142 5.71 -8.16 20.41
C LEU A 142 4.66 -8.68 19.42
N ALA A 143 3.47 -9.06 19.89
CA ALA A 143 2.36 -9.44 19.03
C ALA A 143 1.91 -8.27 18.13
N ASP A 144 1.77 -7.06 18.69
CA ASP A 144 1.39 -5.86 17.93
C ASP A 144 2.41 -5.53 16.83
N ILE A 145 3.71 -5.56 17.14
CA ILE A 145 4.79 -5.39 16.16
C ILE A 145 4.68 -6.42 15.03
N ASN A 146 4.38 -7.67 15.39
CA ASN A 146 4.23 -8.71 14.40
C ASN A 146 3.03 -8.45 13.49
N TYR A 147 1.88 -8.09 14.06
CA TYR A 147 0.69 -7.74 13.28
C TYR A 147 0.92 -6.54 12.37
N TRP A 148 1.57 -5.49 12.87
CA TRP A 148 1.91 -4.31 12.08
C TRP A 148 2.85 -4.65 10.92
N TYR A 149 3.87 -5.48 11.16
CA TYR A 149 4.81 -5.88 10.12
C TYR A 149 4.11 -6.65 8.99
N VAL A 150 3.24 -7.62 9.31
CA VAL A 150 2.52 -8.40 8.30
C VAL A 150 1.49 -7.53 7.56
N LEU A 151 0.74 -6.69 8.28
CA LEU A 151 -0.18 -5.74 7.67
C LEU A 151 0.53 -4.78 6.72
N TRP A 152 1.71 -4.29 7.11
CA TRP A 152 2.49 -3.39 6.28
C TRP A 152 3.00 -4.07 5.02
N ASN A 153 3.50 -5.31 5.13
CA ASN A 153 3.91 -6.11 3.99
C ASN A 153 2.80 -6.23 2.94
N TRP A 154 1.56 -6.42 3.41
CA TRP A 154 0.39 -6.51 2.54
C TRP A 154 -0.05 -5.17 1.94
N CYS A 155 0.07 -4.09 2.70
CA CYS A 155 -0.37 -2.78 2.24
C CYS A 155 0.52 -2.21 1.13
N ARG A 156 1.78 -2.66 1.06
CA ARG A 156 2.72 -2.33 -0.01
C ARG A 156 2.20 -2.79 -1.37
N ASP A 157 2.32 -1.94 -2.39
CA ASP A 157 1.95 -2.29 -3.76
C ASP A 157 2.87 -3.42 -4.29
N GLU A 158 2.28 -4.39 -5.01
CA GLU A 158 2.89 -5.64 -5.52
C GLU A 158 4.14 -5.45 -6.42
N GLY A 159 4.49 -4.22 -6.80
CA GLY A 159 5.65 -3.92 -7.65
C GLY A 159 7.02 -4.08 -6.96
N GLY A 160 7.04 -4.38 -5.65
CA GLY A 160 8.25 -4.50 -4.84
C GLY A 160 8.54 -5.93 -4.38
N ILE A 161 8.59 -6.89 -5.31
CA ILE A 161 8.88 -8.32 -5.00
C ILE A 161 10.28 -8.52 -4.39
N HIS A 162 11.15 -7.50 -4.42
CA HIS A 162 12.57 -7.62 -4.03
C HIS A 162 13.08 -6.58 -3.01
N SER A 163 12.21 -5.74 -2.46
CA SER A 163 12.64 -4.76 -1.45
C SER A 163 12.40 -5.29 -0.04
N GLU A 164 13.42 -5.21 0.81
CA GLU A 164 13.35 -5.66 2.20
C GLU A 164 12.42 -4.76 3.01
N LEU A 165 11.58 -5.38 3.83
CA LEU A 165 10.60 -4.67 4.64
C LEU A 165 11.22 -4.29 5.98
N GLU A 166 11.05 -3.03 6.37
CA GLU A 166 11.45 -2.55 7.69
C GLU A 166 10.25 -1.94 8.40
N LEU A 167 10.13 -2.30 9.67
CA LEU A 167 9.23 -1.66 10.61
C LEU A 167 10.05 -1.20 11.81
N THR A 168 10.04 0.09 12.07
CA THR A 168 10.69 0.70 13.22
C THR A 168 9.63 1.24 14.17
N VAL A 169 9.72 0.88 15.44
CA VAL A 169 8.83 1.34 16.49
C VAL A 169 9.60 2.24 17.44
N ILE A 170 9.14 3.47 17.56
CA ILE A 170 9.75 4.48 18.40
C ILE A 170 8.74 5.06 19.38
N ASP A 171 9.22 5.52 20.54
CA ASP A 171 8.39 6.28 21.47
C ASP A 171 8.31 7.77 21.11
N ALA A 172 7.64 8.55 21.96
CA ALA A 172 7.48 9.99 21.79
C ALA A 172 8.80 10.78 21.91
N VAL A 173 9.87 10.17 22.42
CA VAL A 173 11.22 10.76 22.55
C VAL A 173 12.13 10.28 21.41
N GLU A 174 11.55 9.66 20.39
CA GLU A 174 12.24 9.04 19.25
C GLU A 174 13.20 7.89 19.62
N GLN A 175 13.08 7.33 20.82
CA GLN A 175 13.87 6.17 21.21
C GLN A 175 13.30 4.92 20.54
N CYS A 176 14.17 4.09 19.94
CA CYS A 176 13.77 2.81 19.36
C CYS A 176 13.37 1.83 20.47
N VAL A 177 12.09 1.45 20.47
CA VAL A 177 11.49 0.53 21.44
C VAL A 177 11.14 -0.82 20.83
N GLY A 178 11.24 -0.95 19.51
CA GLY A 178 11.13 -2.24 18.82
C GLY A 178 11.34 -2.12 17.32
N ALA A 179 11.57 -3.24 16.68
CA ALA A 179 11.69 -3.28 15.23
C ALA A 179 11.37 -4.66 14.66
N ALA A 180 11.15 -4.70 13.35
CA ALA A 180 11.07 -5.91 12.56
C ALA A 180 11.71 -5.66 11.18
N HIS A 181 12.68 -6.49 10.81
CA HIS A 181 13.43 -6.34 9.57
C HIS A 181 13.55 -7.68 8.83
N SER A 182 13.35 -7.68 7.50
CA SER A 182 13.40 -8.94 6.72
C SER A 182 14.80 -9.53 6.59
N ARG A 183 15.88 -8.70 6.54
CA ARG A 183 17.29 -9.15 6.56
C ARG A 183 17.64 -10.03 7.76
N ASP A 184 17.03 -9.78 8.92
CA ASP A 184 17.32 -10.54 10.15
C ASP A 184 16.48 -11.83 10.22
N GLY A 185 16.08 -12.38 9.06
CA GLY A 185 15.16 -13.51 8.99
C GLY A 185 13.72 -13.18 9.41
N GLY A 186 13.36 -11.89 9.44
CA GLY A 186 12.06 -11.43 9.96
C GLY A 186 11.98 -11.44 11.49
N MET A 187 13.11 -11.41 12.19
CA MET A 187 13.12 -11.29 13.64
C MET A 187 12.41 -10.01 14.08
N ARG A 188 11.45 -10.18 15.01
CA ARG A 188 10.76 -9.08 15.68
C ARG A 188 11.26 -9.00 17.10
N TRP A 189 11.53 -7.79 17.57
CA TRP A 189 12.03 -7.57 18.91
C TRP A 189 11.47 -6.28 19.48
N ILE A 190 11.49 -6.23 20.81
CA ILE A 190 11.22 -5.03 21.62
C ILE A 190 12.46 -4.75 22.47
N ALA A 191 12.79 -3.48 22.64
CA ALA A 191 13.79 -3.08 23.61
C ALA A 191 13.20 -3.30 25.01
N ILE A 192 13.91 -4.04 25.86
CA ILE A 192 13.54 -4.10 27.27
C ILE A 192 13.88 -2.74 27.87
N GLN A 193 12.87 -1.96 28.20
CA GLN A 193 13.04 -0.74 28.99
C GLN A 193 13.56 -1.16 30.39
N PRO A 194 14.60 -0.49 30.91
CA PRO A 194 15.17 -0.79 32.22
C PRO A 194 14.17 -0.56 33.37
#